data_AF-L9JA82-F1
#
_entry.id   AF-L9JA82-F1
#
_cell.length_a   1.000
_cell.length_b   1.000
_cell.length_c   1.000
_cell.angle_alpha   90.00
_cell.angle_beta   90.00
_cell.angle_gamma   90.00
#
_symmetry.space_group_name_H-M   'P 1'
#
loop_
_entity.id
_entity.type
_entity.pdbx_description
1 polymer ?
#
loop_
_entity_poly.entity_id
_entity_poly.type
_entity_poly.pdbx_seq_one_letter_code
_entity_poly.pdbx_strand_id
1 'polypeptide(L)'
;MARALEPERRLLAVYTGGTIGMRSERGVLVPGTDLTAVLRTLPMFHDKKHARACGLPEDTLVLPLASPDQRIFYTVLECQPLLDSSDMTITEWVQIAQTIERHYTQYHGFVVIHGTDTMAFAASVLSFVLENLQKPVILTGAQLFRGDRATKVDARRFAAFCSPNLPPLATVGADVTINQELVRKVSGKGRLLVHGSMERDVGLLRLYPGIPASLVRAFLQHPLKGVVLETFGSGNGPTKPDLLQELRAAAERGLTILNCTHCLQGAVTTDYAAGMAAAGAGIVSGFDMTSEAALAKLSFVLGQPGLSLDDRKKLLAKDLRGEMTPPGTLEHRPSLRGSALGCRVAWLLSLGSSQEADAVRDALMPSLACAAAYAGDLEALQVLVELGSDLGLEDFNGQTPLHAAARRGHAGVVALLLSRGVDVDTRDEDGFSPLLLAVKGRSWRTQGQSCAGWHPGRTAKACGHGGRRGLTWGSPGYDGSSALRIAEDTGDQEVLALLQSLEGEAGVQTQAQ
;
A
#
# COMPACT_ATOMS: atom_id res chain seq x y z
N MET A 1 -38.54 14.26 35.93
CA MET A 1 -37.33 13.45 35.66
C MET A 1 -36.68 13.98 34.40
N ALA A 2 -35.56 14.67 34.53
CA ALA A 2 -34.80 15.16 33.38
C ALA A 2 -34.31 13.93 32.59
N ARG A 3 -34.87 13.70 31.40
CA ARG A 3 -34.30 12.77 30.43
C ARG A 3 -32.87 13.22 30.20
N ALA A 4 -31.90 12.37 30.53
CA ALA A 4 -30.53 12.58 30.10
C ALA A 4 -30.58 12.76 28.57
N LEU A 5 -30.16 13.94 28.09
CA LEU A 5 -30.07 14.25 26.67
C LEU A 5 -29.22 13.16 26.02
N GLU A 6 -29.80 12.39 25.11
CA GLU A 6 -29.04 11.51 24.21
C GLU A 6 -27.89 12.35 23.60
N PRO A 7 -26.66 11.83 23.46
CA PRO A 7 -25.55 12.58 22.89
C PRO A 7 -25.85 12.98 21.44
N GLU A 8 -26.47 14.15 21.25
CA GLU A 8 -26.80 14.72 19.95
C GLU A 8 -25.52 15.00 19.17
N ARG A 9 -25.39 14.43 17.97
CA ARG A 9 -24.33 14.83 17.03
C ARG A 9 -24.90 15.66 15.91
N ARG A 10 -24.34 16.86 15.75
CA ARG A 10 -24.67 17.81 14.68
C ARG A 10 -23.63 17.78 13.58
N LEU A 11 -24.04 17.63 12.33
CA LEU A 11 -23.18 17.65 11.14
C LEU A 11 -23.54 18.80 10.20
N LEU A 12 -22.55 19.33 9.48
CA LEU A 12 -22.79 20.26 8.38
C LEU A 12 -22.56 19.54 7.05
N ALA A 13 -23.58 19.50 6.21
CA ALA A 13 -23.48 19.03 4.84
C ALA A 13 -23.26 20.24 3.91
N VAL A 14 -22.05 20.40 3.39
CA VAL A 14 -21.70 21.45 2.43
C VAL A 14 -21.97 20.91 1.02
N TYR A 15 -22.96 21.46 0.33
CA TYR A 15 -23.33 21.05 -1.02
C TYR A 15 -22.71 21.97 -2.07
N THR A 16 -21.70 21.46 -2.79
CA THR A 16 -20.92 22.24 -3.76
C THR A 16 -21.38 22.01 -5.20
N GLY A 17 -22.17 20.96 -5.44
CA GLY A 17 -22.66 20.56 -6.76
C GLY A 17 -22.36 19.11 -7.08
N GLY A 18 -22.09 18.84 -8.35
CA GLY A 18 -21.88 17.48 -8.86
C GLY A 18 -23.15 16.67 -9.11
N THR A 19 -22.97 15.53 -9.80
CA THR A 19 -24.04 14.69 -10.35
C THR A 19 -25.12 14.28 -9.37
N ILE A 20 -24.76 14.11 -8.09
CA ILE A 20 -25.69 13.67 -7.03
C ILE A 20 -26.90 14.59 -6.83
N GLY A 21 -26.75 15.89 -7.09
CA GLY A 21 -27.85 16.86 -7.03
C GLY A 21 -28.17 17.49 -8.38
N MET A 22 -27.66 16.95 -9.49
CA MET A 22 -27.97 17.47 -10.82
C MET A 22 -29.41 17.12 -11.24
N ARG A 23 -29.99 18.00 -12.06
CA ARG A 23 -31.27 17.80 -12.74
C ARG A 23 -31.07 17.69 -14.24
N SER A 24 -31.94 16.93 -14.90
CA SER A 24 -31.94 16.84 -16.37
C SER A 24 -32.67 18.03 -16.96
N GLU A 25 -31.96 18.86 -17.72
CA GLU A 25 -32.52 19.96 -18.50
C GLU A 25 -32.15 19.75 -19.97
N ARG A 26 -33.16 19.63 -20.85
CA ARG A 26 -32.98 19.47 -22.30
C ARG A 26 -31.99 18.35 -22.69
N GLY A 27 -31.91 17.29 -21.89
CA GLY A 27 -31.04 16.14 -22.13
C GLY A 27 -29.61 16.27 -21.61
N VAL A 28 -29.28 17.35 -20.91
CA VAL A 28 -27.98 17.55 -20.24
C VAL A 28 -28.20 17.65 -18.73
N LEU A 29 -27.26 17.14 -17.94
CA LEU A 29 -27.28 17.28 -16.49
C LEU A 29 -26.71 18.65 -16.09
N VAL A 30 -27.47 19.41 -15.30
CA VAL A 30 -27.05 20.71 -14.75
C VAL A 30 -27.21 20.72 -13.24
N PRO A 31 -26.42 21.53 -12.49
CA PRO A 31 -26.55 21.61 -11.04
C PRO A 31 -27.98 21.97 -10.60
N GLY A 32 -28.57 21.17 -9.71
CA GLY A 32 -29.90 21.40 -9.15
C GLY A 32 -29.84 22.05 -7.78
N THR A 33 -30.74 23.01 -7.53
CA THR A 33 -30.85 23.73 -6.26
C THR A 33 -31.87 23.07 -5.31
N ASP A 34 -31.94 23.58 -4.08
CA ASP A 34 -32.92 23.18 -3.06
C ASP A 34 -32.78 21.74 -2.56
N LEU A 35 -31.54 21.26 -2.38
CA LEU A 35 -31.26 19.90 -1.92
C LEU A 35 -31.96 19.58 -0.58
N THR A 36 -32.01 20.56 0.34
CA THR A 36 -32.69 20.43 1.64
C THR A 36 -34.17 20.07 1.48
N ALA A 37 -34.86 20.66 0.49
CA ALA A 37 -36.27 20.42 0.25
C ALA A 37 -36.50 18.96 -0.18
N VAL A 38 -35.65 18.45 -1.08
CA VAL A 38 -35.69 17.05 -1.53
C VAL A 38 -35.43 16.11 -0.36
N LEU A 39 -34.33 16.30 0.39
CA LEU A 39 -33.97 15.44 1.52
C LEU A 39 -35.06 15.38 2.60
N ARG A 40 -35.77 16.50 2.84
CA ARG A 40 -36.91 16.57 3.77
C ARG A 40 -38.07 15.65 3.38
N THR A 41 -38.22 15.33 2.09
CA THR A 41 -39.28 14.41 1.63
C THR A 41 -38.94 12.95 1.88
N LEU A 42 -37.66 12.60 2.01
CA LEU A 42 -37.17 11.23 2.05
C LEU A 42 -37.06 10.70 3.49
N PRO A 43 -37.78 9.65 3.89
CA PRO A 43 -37.77 9.14 5.27
C PRO A 43 -36.40 8.68 5.75
N MET A 44 -35.54 8.18 4.85
CA MET A 44 -34.18 7.74 5.18
C MET A 44 -33.24 8.90 5.54
N PHE A 45 -33.58 10.14 5.13
CA PHE A 45 -32.81 11.34 5.38
C PHE A 45 -33.48 12.30 6.38
N HIS A 46 -34.78 12.13 6.67
CA HIS A 46 -35.50 12.99 7.59
C HIS A 46 -36.63 12.28 8.36
N ASP A 47 -36.45 12.11 9.68
CA ASP A 47 -37.49 11.65 10.61
C ASP A 47 -38.44 12.82 10.97
N LYS A 48 -39.49 12.99 10.15
CA LYS A 48 -40.52 14.04 10.32
C LYS A 48 -41.23 13.96 11.67
N LYS A 49 -41.43 12.75 12.22
CA LYS A 49 -42.17 12.56 13.48
C LYS A 49 -41.35 13.10 14.64
N HIS A 50 -40.07 12.75 14.70
CA HIS A 50 -39.16 13.27 15.71
C HIS A 50 -38.93 14.78 15.55
N ALA A 51 -38.73 15.27 14.32
CA ALA A 51 -38.55 16.70 14.07
C ALA A 51 -39.71 17.56 14.59
N ARG A 52 -40.96 17.13 14.35
CA ARG A 52 -42.16 17.79 14.88
C ARG A 52 -42.25 17.71 16.41
N ALA A 53 -41.95 16.55 16.99
CA ALA A 53 -42.02 16.35 18.43
C ALA A 53 -41.00 17.22 19.19
N CYS A 54 -39.82 17.44 18.61
CA CYS A 54 -38.76 18.26 19.19
C CYS A 54 -38.83 19.74 18.79
N GLY A 55 -39.74 20.14 17.91
CA GLY A 55 -39.84 21.51 17.41
C GLY A 55 -38.56 21.97 16.70
N LEU A 56 -37.94 21.10 15.89
CA LEU A 56 -36.68 21.44 15.22
C LEU A 56 -36.87 22.58 14.20
N PRO A 57 -35.87 23.46 14.03
CA PRO A 57 -35.90 24.50 13.00
C PRO A 57 -36.06 23.94 11.58
N GLU A 58 -36.62 24.76 10.67
CA GLU A 58 -36.84 24.36 9.27
C GLU A 58 -35.55 24.16 8.45
N ASP A 59 -34.41 24.63 8.91
CA ASP A 59 -33.11 24.41 8.24
C ASP A 59 -32.41 23.12 8.72
N THR A 60 -32.97 22.45 9.73
CA THR A 60 -32.37 21.32 10.41
C THR A 60 -33.08 20.02 10.02
N LEU A 61 -32.31 19.03 9.62
CA LEU A 61 -32.74 17.67 9.31
C LEU A 61 -32.22 16.71 10.38
N VAL A 62 -32.85 15.54 10.48
CA VAL A 62 -32.56 14.53 11.51
C VAL A 62 -32.69 13.15 10.90
N LEU A 63 -31.65 12.33 10.99
CA LEU A 63 -31.68 10.97 10.49
C LEU A 63 -32.54 10.07 11.40
N PRO A 64 -33.13 8.99 10.85
CA PRO A 64 -33.67 7.90 11.66
C PRO A 64 -32.62 7.31 12.62
N LEU A 65 -33.07 6.64 13.68
CA LEU A 65 -32.17 5.97 14.62
C LEU A 65 -31.40 4.85 13.92
N ALA A 66 -30.07 4.94 13.95
CA ALA A 66 -29.16 3.89 13.52
C ALA A 66 -28.59 3.10 14.71
N SER A 67 -28.58 3.69 15.90
CA SER A 67 -28.11 3.07 17.15
C SER A 67 -28.99 3.54 18.32
N PRO A 68 -29.09 2.76 19.42
CA PRO A 68 -30.05 3.04 20.51
C PRO A 68 -29.84 4.39 21.19
N ASP A 69 -28.59 4.86 21.24
CA ASP A 69 -28.19 5.98 22.11
C ASP A 69 -27.65 7.19 21.36
N GLN A 70 -27.74 7.24 20.03
CA GLN A 70 -27.18 8.34 19.26
C GLN A 70 -28.04 8.73 18.07
N ARG A 71 -28.39 10.02 18.03
CA ARG A 71 -29.13 10.63 16.93
C ARG A 71 -28.29 11.67 16.21
N ILE A 72 -28.37 11.66 14.88
CA ILE A 72 -27.61 12.55 14.00
C ILE A 72 -28.54 13.62 13.44
N PHE A 73 -28.22 14.86 13.74
CA PHE A 73 -28.84 16.06 13.19
C PHE A 73 -27.89 16.66 12.18
N TYR A 74 -28.41 17.26 11.11
CA TYR A 74 -27.58 17.92 10.13
C TYR A 74 -28.26 19.11 9.47
N THR A 75 -27.45 20.08 9.09
CA THR A 75 -27.86 21.25 8.29
C THR A 75 -27.22 21.12 6.92
N VAL A 76 -27.94 21.51 5.88
CA VAL A 76 -27.40 21.56 4.52
C VAL A 76 -27.08 23.02 4.19
N LEU A 77 -25.83 23.28 3.86
CA LEU A 77 -25.36 24.57 3.35
C LEU A 77 -25.13 24.44 1.85
N GLU A 78 -26.00 25.04 1.07
CA GLU A 78 -25.95 25.03 -0.40
C GLU A 78 -25.04 26.18 -0.88
N CYS A 79 -23.96 25.84 -1.57
CA CYS A 79 -23.05 26.82 -2.15
C CYS A 79 -23.68 27.52 -3.35
N GLN A 80 -23.29 28.77 -3.59
CA GLN A 80 -23.71 29.51 -4.78
C GLN A 80 -22.49 30.17 -5.47
N PRO A 81 -22.25 29.90 -6.77
CA PRO A 81 -22.98 28.94 -7.61
C PRO A 81 -22.67 27.48 -7.21
N LEU A 82 -23.58 26.57 -7.57
CA LEU A 82 -23.28 25.14 -7.61
C LEU A 82 -22.49 24.82 -8.87
N LEU A 83 -21.49 23.96 -8.75
CA LEU A 83 -20.53 23.70 -9.83
C LEU A 83 -20.53 22.24 -10.26
N ASP A 84 -20.27 22.03 -11.56
CA ASP A 84 -19.66 20.77 -11.99
C ASP A 84 -18.23 20.72 -11.43
N SER A 85 -17.82 19.56 -10.90
CA SER A 85 -16.50 19.42 -10.31
C SER A 85 -15.36 19.65 -11.30
N SER A 86 -15.61 19.48 -12.61
CA SER A 86 -14.65 19.77 -13.67
C SER A 86 -14.33 21.27 -13.82
N ASP A 87 -15.23 22.16 -13.36
CA ASP A 87 -15.02 23.61 -13.37
C ASP A 87 -14.40 24.14 -12.07
N MET A 88 -14.18 23.27 -11.07
CA MET A 88 -13.65 23.68 -9.77
C MET A 88 -12.12 23.85 -9.80
N THR A 89 -11.65 24.86 -9.07
CA THR A 89 -10.22 25.16 -8.93
C THR A 89 -9.81 25.17 -7.45
N ILE A 90 -8.51 25.45 -7.22
CA ILE A 90 -7.97 25.69 -5.87
C ILE A 90 -8.79 26.74 -5.10
N THR A 91 -9.34 27.74 -5.80
CA THR A 91 -10.13 28.81 -5.18
C THR A 91 -11.36 28.24 -4.48
N GLU A 92 -12.14 27.42 -5.16
CA GLU A 92 -13.38 26.84 -4.63
C GLU A 92 -13.08 25.84 -3.50
N TRP A 93 -12.02 25.04 -3.61
CA TRP A 93 -11.65 24.12 -2.52
C TRP A 93 -11.17 24.84 -1.25
N VAL A 94 -10.44 25.95 -1.40
CA VAL A 94 -10.07 26.80 -0.26
C VAL A 94 -11.31 27.46 0.36
N GLN A 95 -12.30 27.87 -0.44
CA GLN A 95 -13.57 28.38 0.08
C GLN A 95 -14.36 27.33 0.87
N ILE A 96 -14.32 26.05 0.46
CA ILE A 96 -14.89 24.94 1.24
C ILE A 96 -14.16 24.84 2.60
N ALA A 97 -12.83 24.90 2.62
CA ALA A 97 -12.07 24.84 3.86
C ALA A 97 -12.38 26.03 4.80
N GLN A 98 -12.50 27.24 4.27
CA GLN A 98 -12.93 28.43 5.02
C GLN A 98 -14.36 28.30 5.55
N THR A 99 -15.24 27.63 4.81
CA THR A 99 -16.60 27.31 5.27
C THR A 99 -16.56 26.34 6.46
N ILE A 100 -15.75 25.30 6.37
CA ILE A 100 -15.52 24.37 7.48
C ILE A 100 -14.97 25.11 8.71
N GLU A 101 -14.00 26.02 8.52
CA GLU A 101 -13.43 26.84 9.59
C GLU A 101 -14.49 27.69 10.31
N ARG A 102 -15.29 28.43 9.55
CA ARG A 102 -16.36 29.30 10.08
C ARG A 102 -17.36 28.53 10.94
N HIS A 103 -17.64 27.28 10.59
CA HIS A 103 -18.61 26.42 11.27
C HIS A 103 -17.96 25.39 12.20
N TYR A 104 -16.64 25.46 12.41
CA TYR A 104 -15.88 24.39 13.06
C TYR A 104 -16.30 24.15 14.51
N THR A 105 -16.73 25.18 15.25
CA THR A 105 -17.16 25.04 16.65
C THR A 105 -18.60 24.53 16.79
N GLN A 106 -19.45 24.76 15.79
CA GLN A 106 -20.88 24.49 15.84
C GLN A 106 -21.22 23.03 15.53
N TYR A 107 -20.39 22.37 14.71
CA TYR A 107 -20.65 21.01 14.23
C TYR A 107 -19.58 20.01 14.69
N HIS A 108 -19.97 18.74 14.79
CA HIS A 108 -19.12 17.63 15.21
C HIS A 108 -18.39 16.96 14.03
N GLY A 109 -18.83 17.24 12.80
CA GLY A 109 -18.26 16.69 11.58
C GLY A 109 -18.89 17.35 10.35
N PHE A 110 -18.26 17.11 9.20
CA PHE A 110 -18.62 17.73 7.94
C PHE A 110 -18.78 16.67 6.86
N VAL A 111 -19.79 16.83 6.03
CA VAL A 111 -19.96 16.06 4.79
C VAL A 111 -19.88 17.07 3.65
N VAL A 112 -19.03 16.82 2.67
CA VAL A 112 -18.89 17.66 1.48
C VAL A 112 -19.46 16.87 0.29
N ILE A 113 -20.58 17.34 -0.22
CA ILE A 113 -21.26 16.75 -1.37
C ILE A 113 -20.65 17.40 -2.62
N HIS A 114 -19.91 16.60 -3.39
CA HIS A 114 -19.02 17.06 -4.45
C HIS A 114 -19.16 16.18 -5.69
N GLY A 115 -18.89 16.73 -6.88
CA GLY A 115 -18.83 15.96 -8.13
C GLY A 115 -17.64 14.98 -8.16
N THR A 116 -17.79 13.88 -8.87
CA THR A 116 -16.82 12.79 -8.82
C THR A 116 -15.55 13.04 -9.64
N ASP A 117 -15.60 13.91 -10.66
CA ASP A 117 -14.51 14.03 -11.64
C ASP A 117 -13.22 14.57 -11.04
N THR A 118 -13.32 15.50 -10.09
CA THR A 118 -12.15 16.07 -9.40
C THR A 118 -12.16 15.78 -7.88
N MET A 119 -12.99 14.85 -7.42
CA MET A 119 -13.15 14.55 -5.99
C MET A 119 -11.85 14.12 -5.30
N ALA A 120 -11.03 13.30 -5.96
CA ALA A 120 -9.74 12.87 -5.43
C ALA A 120 -8.79 14.08 -5.20
N PHE A 121 -8.82 15.02 -6.14
CA PHE A 121 -8.01 16.24 -6.05
C PHE A 121 -8.56 17.21 -4.99
N ALA A 122 -9.88 17.40 -4.93
CA ALA A 122 -10.54 18.17 -3.86
C ALA A 122 -10.21 17.61 -2.46
N ALA A 123 -10.28 16.28 -2.30
CA ALA A 123 -9.95 15.60 -1.06
C ALA A 123 -8.49 15.80 -0.67
N SER A 124 -7.59 15.75 -1.66
CA SER A 124 -6.16 15.98 -1.48
C SER A 124 -5.87 17.42 -1.03
N VAL A 125 -6.48 18.41 -1.70
CA VAL A 125 -6.35 19.83 -1.34
C VAL A 125 -6.85 20.11 0.08
N LEU A 126 -8.05 19.63 0.42
CA LEU A 126 -8.60 19.79 1.77
C LEU A 126 -7.73 19.14 2.85
N SER A 127 -7.09 18.01 2.55
CA SER A 127 -6.15 17.35 3.46
C SER A 127 -4.97 18.26 3.84
N PHE A 128 -4.39 18.97 2.87
CA PHE A 128 -3.30 19.91 3.12
C PHE A 128 -3.76 21.20 3.81
N VAL A 129 -4.87 21.77 3.33
CA VAL A 129 -5.39 23.07 3.77
C VAL A 129 -5.91 23.04 5.20
N LEU A 130 -6.55 21.95 5.63
CA LEU A 130 -7.11 21.78 6.98
C LEU A 130 -6.06 21.22 7.96
N GLU A 131 -5.09 22.05 8.33
CA GLU A 131 -4.05 21.63 9.28
C GLU A 131 -4.63 21.47 10.70
N ASN A 132 -4.18 20.43 11.41
CA ASN A 132 -4.66 20.05 12.75
C ASN A 132 -6.17 19.73 12.80
N LEU A 133 -6.70 19.16 11.72
CA LEU A 133 -8.07 18.67 11.68
C LEU A 133 -8.32 17.62 12.79
N GLN A 134 -9.39 17.82 13.56
CA GLN A 134 -9.80 16.98 14.69
C GLN A 134 -11.18 16.34 14.50
N LYS A 135 -11.90 16.76 13.45
CA LYS A 135 -13.27 16.34 13.14
C LYS A 135 -13.29 15.70 11.76
N PRO A 136 -14.14 14.69 11.52
CA PRO A 136 -14.24 14.07 10.20
C PRO A 136 -14.76 15.10 9.18
N VAL A 137 -14.11 15.12 8.02
CA VAL A 137 -14.57 15.82 6.81
C VAL A 137 -14.64 14.76 5.73
N ILE A 138 -15.87 14.43 5.29
CA ILE A 138 -16.14 13.29 4.42
C ILE A 138 -16.61 13.78 3.06
N LEU A 139 -15.87 13.46 1.99
CA LEU A 139 -16.32 13.59 0.61
C LEU A 139 -16.89 12.22 0.19
N THR A 140 -18.10 12.19 -0.38
CA THR A 140 -18.92 10.97 -0.33
C THR A 140 -18.72 9.98 -1.49
N GLY A 141 -18.69 8.68 -1.13
CA GLY A 141 -18.64 7.44 -1.93
C GLY A 141 -18.99 6.24 -1.02
N ALA A 142 -18.98 4.99 -1.53
CA ALA A 142 -19.46 3.81 -0.77
C ALA A 142 -18.45 3.19 0.22
N GLN A 143 -17.14 3.36 0.01
CA GLN A 143 -16.05 2.92 0.91
C GLN A 143 -15.32 4.15 1.48
N LEU A 144 -14.76 4.04 2.69
CA LEU A 144 -14.06 5.16 3.34
C LEU A 144 -12.55 5.08 3.12
N PHE A 145 -12.06 5.82 2.13
CA PHE A 145 -10.63 5.97 1.87
C PHE A 145 -10.05 7.20 2.59
N ARG A 146 -8.71 7.23 2.73
CA ARG A 146 -8.02 8.48 3.02
C ARG A 146 -8.04 9.34 1.74
N GLY A 147 -8.48 10.59 1.87
CA GLY A 147 -8.72 11.48 0.73
C GLY A 147 -7.51 11.69 -0.19
N ASP A 148 -6.35 11.97 0.41
CA ASP A 148 -5.07 12.15 -0.29
C ASP A 148 -4.37 10.83 -0.70
N ARG A 149 -5.09 9.71 -0.66
CA ARG A 149 -4.66 8.41 -1.19
C ARG A 149 -5.60 7.88 -2.27
N ALA A 150 -6.71 8.55 -2.51
CA ALA A 150 -7.70 8.11 -3.48
C ALA A 150 -7.38 8.63 -4.89
N THR A 151 -7.79 7.87 -5.90
CA THR A 151 -7.84 8.29 -7.31
C THR A 151 -9.07 7.67 -7.99
N LYS A 152 -9.59 8.33 -9.03
CA LYS A 152 -10.75 7.85 -9.80
C LYS A 152 -10.28 6.84 -10.85
N VAL A 153 -10.80 5.62 -10.80
CA VAL A 153 -10.38 4.50 -11.67
C VAL A 153 -11.46 4.01 -12.62
N ASP A 154 -12.72 4.39 -12.40
CA ASP A 154 -13.83 4.03 -13.28
C ASP A 154 -14.79 5.22 -13.48
N ALA A 155 -15.23 5.43 -14.72
CA ALA A 155 -16.10 6.55 -15.10
C ALA A 155 -17.60 6.23 -15.03
N ARG A 156 -17.98 4.95 -14.81
CA ARG A 156 -19.37 4.48 -14.89
C ARG A 156 -19.81 3.65 -13.70
N ARG A 157 -18.93 2.81 -13.15
CA ARG A 157 -19.26 1.93 -12.03
C ARG A 157 -19.41 2.72 -10.73
N PHE A 158 -20.27 2.26 -9.83
CA PHE A 158 -20.40 2.84 -8.49
C PHE A 158 -19.09 2.75 -7.68
N ALA A 159 -18.31 1.70 -7.89
CA ALA A 159 -16.93 1.58 -7.39
C ALA A 159 -15.96 2.42 -8.25
N ALA A 160 -16.19 3.74 -8.31
CA ALA A 160 -15.46 4.65 -9.18
C ALA A 160 -14.05 5.02 -8.67
N PHE A 161 -13.78 4.81 -7.38
CA PHE A 161 -12.55 5.24 -6.72
C PHE A 161 -11.76 4.05 -6.14
N CYS A 162 -10.44 4.22 -6.10
CA CYS A 162 -9.50 3.29 -5.49
C CYS A 162 -8.50 4.04 -4.62
N SER A 163 -7.97 3.37 -3.59
CA SER A 163 -6.81 3.82 -2.81
C SER A 163 -5.67 2.81 -3.03
N PRO A 164 -4.82 3.00 -4.04
CA PRO A 164 -3.97 1.93 -4.55
C PRO A 164 -2.80 1.56 -3.63
N ASN A 165 -2.26 2.52 -2.89
CA ASN A 165 -1.09 2.35 -2.04
C ASN A 165 -1.41 2.42 -0.52
N LEU A 166 -2.70 2.51 -0.15
CA LEU A 166 -3.14 2.48 1.24
C LEU A 166 -4.48 1.76 1.38
N PRO A 167 -4.65 0.82 2.33
CA PRO A 167 -5.95 0.21 2.59
C PRO A 167 -7.04 1.24 2.97
N PRO A 168 -8.33 0.91 2.78
CA PRO A 168 -9.43 1.74 3.29
C PRO A 168 -9.29 2.02 4.80
N LEU A 169 -9.70 3.22 5.21
CA LEU A 169 -9.78 3.59 6.63
C LEU A 169 -10.95 2.89 7.31
N ALA A 170 -12.05 2.67 6.58
CA ALA A 170 -13.15 1.86 7.06
C ALA A 170 -13.91 1.17 5.91
N THR A 171 -14.49 0.02 6.22
CA THR A 171 -15.40 -0.72 5.33
C THR A 171 -16.75 -0.87 6.03
N VAL A 172 -17.83 -0.68 5.28
CA VAL A 172 -19.20 -0.81 5.78
C VAL A 172 -19.83 -2.04 5.13
N GLY A 173 -20.28 -2.99 5.94
CA GLY A 173 -21.02 -4.19 5.55
C GLY A 173 -22.14 -4.47 6.56
N ALA A 174 -22.31 -5.72 6.98
CA ALA A 174 -23.14 -6.04 8.14
C ALA A 174 -22.62 -5.33 9.41
N ASP A 175 -21.29 -5.28 9.53
CA ASP A 175 -20.56 -4.54 10.55
C ASP A 175 -19.79 -3.35 9.94
N VAL A 176 -19.43 -2.38 10.78
CA VAL A 176 -18.52 -1.28 10.42
C VAL A 176 -17.12 -1.58 10.94
N THR A 177 -16.20 -1.89 10.04
CA THR A 177 -14.81 -2.20 10.39
C THR A 177 -13.93 -0.99 10.13
N ILE A 178 -13.30 -0.46 11.19
CA ILE A 178 -12.41 0.70 11.11
C ILE A 178 -10.96 0.25 11.31
N ASN A 179 -10.06 0.65 10.41
CA ASN A 179 -8.64 0.41 10.54
C ASN A 179 -7.99 1.47 11.45
N GLN A 180 -8.08 1.25 12.77
CA GLN A 180 -7.60 2.18 13.81
C GLN A 180 -6.11 2.50 13.70
N GLU A 181 -5.29 1.60 13.15
CA GLU A 181 -3.85 1.82 12.95
C GLU A 181 -3.56 2.87 11.88
N LEU A 182 -4.42 2.95 10.87
CA LEU A 182 -4.31 3.92 9.78
C LEU A 182 -5.00 5.24 10.11
N VAL A 183 -5.91 5.29 11.09
CA VAL A 183 -6.56 6.55 11.48
C VAL A 183 -5.55 7.45 12.19
N ARG A 184 -5.36 8.67 11.68
CA ARG A 184 -4.45 9.64 12.30
C ARG A 184 -4.96 10.04 13.69
N LYS A 185 -4.08 9.99 14.68
CA LYS A 185 -4.41 10.37 16.06
C LYS A 185 -4.67 11.87 16.15
N VAL A 186 -5.75 12.24 16.87
CA VAL A 186 -6.05 13.63 17.21
C VAL A 186 -5.05 14.09 18.28
N SER A 187 -4.18 15.04 17.95
CA SER A 187 -3.08 15.44 18.86
C SER A 187 -3.55 16.27 20.06
N GLY A 188 -4.78 16.81 20.03
CA GLY A 188 -5.40 17.63 21.08
C GLY A 188 -4.69 18.97 21.36
N LYS A 189 -3.52 19.22 20.76
CA LYS A 189 -2.60 20.31 21.12
C LYS A 189 -2.66 21.52 20.17
N GLY A 190 -3.37 21.44 19.04
CA GLY A 190 -3.46 22.53 18.06
C GLY A 190 -4.91 22.83 17.63
N ARG A 191 -5.26 24.12 17.52
CA ARG A 191 -6.51 24.55 16.88
C ARG A 191 -6.44 24.24 15.38
N LEU A 192 -7.60 24.02 14.75
CA LEU A 192 -7.69 24.00 13.29
C LEU A 192 -7.05 25.27 12.72
N LEU A 193 -6.16 25.09 11.75
CA LEU A 193 -5.57 26.16 10.96
C LEU A 193 -5.90 25.93 9.50
N VAL A 194 -6.55 26.91 8.87
CA VAL A 194 -6.89 26.85 7.45
C VAL A 194 -5.90 27.67 6.63
N HIS A 195 -5.19 26.99 5.74
CA HIS A 195 -4.23 27.62 4.84
C HIS A 195 -4.92 28.22 3.62
N GLY A 196 -5.05 29.56 3.60
CA GLY A 196 -5.63 30.26 2.45
C GLY A 196 -4.68 30.45 1.26
N SER A 197 -3.37 30.23 1.44
CA SER A 197 -2.35 30.45 0.42
C SER A 197 -1.91 29.11 -0.20
N MET A 198 -2.25 28.93 -1.47
CA MET A 198 -1.83 27.79 -2.29
C MET A 198 -1.28 28.34 -3.62
N GLU A 199 -0.14 27.83 -4.06
CA GLU A 199 0.49 28.25 -5.32
C GLU A 199 -0.36 27.76 -6.50
N ARG A 200 -0.71 28.68 -7.40
CA ARG A 200 -1.57 28.42 -8.57
C ARG A 200 -0.76 28.07 -9.80
N ASP A 201 0.48 28.56 -9.87
CA ASP A 201 1.40 28.29 -10.97
C ASP A 201 2.08 26.91 -10.79
N VAL A 202 1.27 25.85 -10.67
CA VAL A 202 1.70 24.46 -10.65
C VAL A 202 1.07 23.68 -11.80
N GLY A 203 1.78 22.67 -12.30
CA GLY A 203 1.32 21.85 -13.43
C GLY A 203 1.52 20.36 -13.20
N LEU A 204 0.86 19.56 -14.02
CA LEU A 204 1.09 18.12 -14.12
C LEU A 204 1.47 17.79 -15.56
N LEU A 205 2.62 17.15 -15.75
CA LEU A 205 3.15 16.75 -17.04
C LEU A 205 3.30 15.24 -17.09
N ARG A 206 2.49 14.57 -17.92
CA ARG A 206 2.61 13.15 -18.17
C ARG A 206 3.61 12.89 -19.30
N LEU A 207 4.72 12.22 -18.98
CA LEU A 207 5.65 11.77 -20.02
C LEU A 207 5.02 10.69 -20.89
N TYR A 208 5.37 10.67 -22.17
CA TYR A 208 5.04 9.60 -23.10
C TYR A 208 6.26 9.25 -23.97
N PRO A 209 6.34 8.01 -24.51
CA PRO A 209 7.47 7.61 -25.34
C PRO A 209 7.70 8.58 -26.50
N GLY A 210 8.91 9.13 -26.59
CA GLY A 210 9.26 10.05 -27.67
C GLY A 210 8.86 11.52 -27.46
N ILE A 211 8.31 11.91 -26.29
CA ILE A 211 7.97 13.31 -25.99
C ILE A 211 9.14 14.26 -26.33
N PRO A 212 8.94 15.27 -27.20
CA PRO A 212 10.03 16.12 -27.68
C PRO A 212 10.47 17.13 -26.61
N ALA A 213 11.77 17.41 -26.54
CA ALA A 213 12.31 18.37 -25.58
C ALA A 213 11.73 19.78 -25.77
N SER A 214 11.41 20.18 -27.00
CA SER A 214 10.75 21.46 -27.29
C SER A 214 9.37 21.60 -26.63
N LEU A 215 8.60 20.52 -26.54
CA LEU A 215 7.29 20.52 -25.86
C LEU A 215 7.47 20.63 -24.35
N VAL A 216 8.44 19.91 -23.77
CA VAL A 216 8.77 20.01 -22.35
C VAL A 216 9.28 21.41 -22.01
N ARG A 217 10.12 22.00 -22.86
CA ARG A 217 10.57 23.39 -22.71
C ARG A 217 9.41 24.37 -22.67
N ALA A 218 8.46 24.24 -23.61
CA ALA A 218 7.29 25.10 -23.70
C ALA A 218 6.39 24.96 -22.46
N PHE A 219 6.21 23.73 -21.97
CA PHE A 219 5.43 23.45 -20.77
C PHE A 219 6.06 24.03 -19.50
N LEU A 220 7.40 23.98 -19.39
CA LEU A 220 8.14 24.44 -18.21
C LEU A 220 8.55 25.92 -18.27
N GLN A 221 7.89 26.73 -19.10
CA GLN A 221 8.13 28.17 -19.15
C GLN A 221 7.58 28.90 -17.92
N HIS A 222 8.12 30.09 -17.66
CA HIS A 222 7.52 31.03 -16.72
C HIS A 222 6.05 31.34 -17.13
N PRO A 223 5.08 31.44 -16.20
CA PRO A 223 5.21 31.63 -14.75
C PRO A 223 5.31 30.37 -13.86
N LEU A 224 5.33 29.17 -14.44
CA LEU A 224 5.28 27.90 -13.70
C LEU A 224 6.34 27.83 -12.58
N LYS A 225 5.90 27.55 -11.34
CA LYS A 225 6.75 27.43 -10.13
C LYS A 225 7.04 25.99 -9.77
N GLY A 226 6.16 25.07 -10.12
CA GLY A 226 6.38 23.65 -9.90
C GLY A 226 5.62 22.76 -10.87
N VAL A 227 6.12 21.54 -11.05
CA VAL A 227 5.48 20.52 -11.87
C VAL A 227 5.51 19.17 -11.18
N VAL A 228 4.39 18.44 -11.22
CA VAL A 228 4.36 17.00 -11.01
C VAL A 228 4.65 16.34 -12.35
N LEU A 229 5.78 15.66 -12.43
CA LEU A 229 6.17 14.89 -13.60
C LEU A 229 5.73 13.44 -13.40
N GLU A 230 4.78 12.98 -14.20
CA GLU A 230 4.43 11.56 -14.19
C GLU A 230 5.36 10.80 -15.14
N THR A 231 6.05 9.80 -14.61
CA THR A 231 7.13 9.03 -15.27
C THR A 231 6.82 7.53 -15.29
N PHE A 232 7.61 6.76 -16.04
CA PHE A 232 7.33 5.34 -16.28
C PHE A 232 7.77 4.44 -15.12
N GLY A 233 7.00 3.40 -14.82
CA GLY A 233 7.41 2.32 -13.92
C GLY A 233 7.82 2.83 -12.53
N SER A 234 9.05 2.55 -12.11
CA SER A 234 9.59 2.95 -10.81
C SER A 234 10.15 4.40 -10.77
N GLY A 235 9.75 5.27 -11.71
CA GLY A 235 10.19 6.68 -11.72
C GLY A 235 11.08 7.08 -12.90
N ASN A 236 11.01 6.35 -14.00
CA ASN A 236 11.95 6.42 -15.12
C ASN A 236 11.48 7.40 -16.20
N GLY A 237 12.40 8.19 -16.72
CA GLY A 237 12.18 9.09 -17.86
C GLY A 237 13.15 8.81 -19.01
N PRO A 238 12.88 9.34 -20.22
CA PRO A 238 13.83 9.26 -21.33
C PRO A 238 15.17 9.89 -20.95
N THR A 239 16.27 9.22 -21.27
CA THR A 239 17.65 9.65 -20.95
C THR A 239 18.29 10.52 -22.03
N LYS A 240 17.50 10.94 -23.04
CA LYS A 240 18.02 11.72 -24.16
C LYS A 240 18.55 13.08 -23.68
N PRO A 241 19.74 13.53 -24.14
CA PRO A 241 20.42 14.69 -23.56
C PRO A 241 19.64 15.99 -23.63
N ASP A 242 18.92 16.22 -24.73
CA ASP A 242 18.10 17.41 -24.95
C ASP A 242 16.98 17.55 -23.90
N LEU A 243 16.30 16.44 -23.58
CA LEU A 243 15.25 16.43 -22.55
C LEU A 243 15.81 16.68 -21.15
N LEU A 244 16.91 16.01 -20.80
CA LEU A 244 17.55 16.18 -19.50
C LEU A 244 18.05 17.62 -19.31
N GLN A 245 18.52 18.25 -20.39
CA GLN A 245 18.92 19.66 -20.38
C GLN A 245 17.75 20.60 -20.09
N GLU A 246 16.55 20.34 -20.65
CA GLU A 246 15.36 21.17 -20.37
C GLU A 246 14.90 21.04 -18.91
N LEU A 247 14.95 19.84 -18.34
CA LEU A 247 14.64 19.61 -16.93
C LEU A 247 15.64 20.29 -16.00
N ARG A 248 16.94 20.19 -16.32
CA ARG A 248 18.00 20.89 -15.58
C ARG A 248 17.83 22.40 -15.66
N ALA A 249 17.61 22.95 -16.84
CA ALA A 249 17.39 24.37 -17.04
C ALA A 249 16.15 24.87 -16.28
N ALA A 250 15.07 24.08 -16.19
CA ALA A 250 13.91 24.41 -15.38
C ALA A 250 14.26 24.45 -13.88
N ALA A 251 14.99 23.46 -13.37
CA ALA A 251 15.44 23.43 -11.98
C ALA A 251 16.36 24.62 -11.65
N GLU A 252 17.26 25.01 -12.56
CA GLU A 252 18.13 26.18 -12.43
C GLU A 252 17.34 27.50 -12.39
N ARG A 253 16.18 27.58 -13.08
CA ARG A 253 15.23 28.70 -12.98
C ARG A 253 14.46 28.73 -11.65
N GLY A 254 14.67 27.75 -10.77
CA GLY A 254 13.99 27.62 -9.49
C GLY A 254 12.66 26.85 -9.56
N LEU A 255 12.37 26.16 -10.67
CA LEU A 255 11.17 25.34 -10.79
C LEU A 255 11.33 24.05 -9.96
N THR A 256 10.34 23.74 -9.13
CA THR A 256 10.36 22.52 -8.31
C THR A 256 9.69 21.37 -9.04
N ILE A 257 10.43 20.27 -9.25
CA ILE A 257 9.93 19.09 -9.98
C ILE A 257 9.68 17.96 -8.97
N LEU A 258 8.45 17.45 -8.93
CA LEU A 258 8.06 16.29 -8.13
C LEU A 258 7.80 15.10 -9.06
N ASN A 259 8.53 14.00 -8.89
CA ASN A 259 8.45 12.82 -9.75
C ASN A 259 7.45 11.80 -9.19
N CYS A 260 6.37 11.54 -9.91
CA CYS A 260 5.38 10.50 -9.62
C CYS A 260 5.39 9.43 -10.72
N THR A 261 4.93 8.22 -10.40
CA THR A 261 4.79 7.16 -11.40
C THR A 261 3.45 7.26 -12.14
N HIS A 262 3.42 6.86 -13.42
CA HIS A 262 2.18 6.58 -14.17
C HIS A 262 1.40 5.40 -13.61
N CYS A 263 2.08 4.47 -12.94
CA CYS A 263 1.49 3.24 -12.46
C CYS A 263 0.44 3.57 -11.40
N LEU A 264 -0.71 2.89 -11.48
CA LEU A 264 -1.76 3.05 -10.48
C LEU A 264 -1.26 2.69 -9.08
N GLN A 265 -0.43 1.66 -8.97
CA GLN A 265 0.13 1.15 -7.72
C GLN A 265 1.65 1.07 -7.81
N GLY A 266 2.32 1.26 -6.67
CA GLY A 266 3.78 1.24 -6.55
C GLY A 266 4.35 2.59 -6.15
N ALA A 267 5.68 2.67 -6.17
CA ALA A 267 6.43 3.84 -5.74
C ALA A 267 7.56 4.20 -6.71
N VAL A 268 7.93 5.48 -6.73
CA VAL A 268 9.17 5.95 -7.35
C VAL A 268 10.36 5.57 -6.47
N THR A 269 11.32 4.84 -7.04
CA THR A 269 12.53 4.35 -6.34
C THR A 269 13.82 4.87 -7.00
N THR A 270 14.88 4.95 -6.21
CA THR A 270 16.19 5.45 -6.67
C THR A 270 16.96 4.44 -7.53
N ASP A 271 16.65 3.15 -7.42
CA ASP A 271 17.47 2.07 -7.99
C ASP A 271 17.39 1.98 -9.51
N TYR A 272 16.30 2.49 -10.10
CA TYR A 272 16.05 2.46 -11.55
C TYR A 272 15.98 3.84 -12.19
N ALA A 273 15.89 4.92 -11.39
CA ALA A 273 15.66 6.29 -11.86
C ALA A 273 16.88 6.94 -12.55
N ALA A 274 17.76 6.17 -13.19
CA ALA A 274 19.03 6.63 -13.76
C ALA A 274 18.87 7.85 -14.69
N GLY A 275 17.76 7.96 -15.43
CA GLY A 275 17.47 9.13 -16.28
C GLY A 275 17.05 10.37 -15.50
N MET A 276 16.17 10.24 -14.51
CA MET A 276 15.70 11.38 -13.73
C MET A 276 16.72 11.81 -12.66
N ALA A 277 17.46 10.86 -12.09
CA ALA A 277 18.59 11.13 -11.21
C ALA A 277 19.71 11.89 -11.93
N ALA A 278 19.93 11.62 -13.23
CA ALA A 278 20.91 12.34 -14.05
C ALA A 278 20.53 13.80 -14.36
N ALA A 279 19.23 14.15 -14.29
CA ALA A 279 18.79 15.54 -14.43
C ALA A 279 19.19 16.43 -13.23
N GLY A 280 19.66 15.84 -12.11
CA GLY A 280 20.32 16.53 -11.00
C GLY A 280 19.45 16.81 -9.77
N ALA A 281 20.03 17.50 -8.78
CA ALA A 281 19.50 17.77 -7.42
C ALA A 281 18.19 18.60 -7.34
N GLY A 282 17.51 18.80 -8.47
CA GLY A 282 16.28 19.58 -8.60
C GLY A 282 14.99 18.79 -8.39
N ILE A 283 15.04 17.47 -8.58
CA ILE A 283 13.85 16.60 -8.64
C ILE A 283 13.65 15.88 -7.31
N VAL A 284 12.44 15.99 -6.77
CA VAL A 284 12.02 15.32 -5.54
C VAL A 284 11.26 14.05 -5.91
N SER A 285 11.52 12.93 -5.24
CA SER A 285 10.71 11.73 -5.39
C SER A 285 9.34 11.93 -4.75
N GLY A 286 8.28 11.59 -5.47
CA GLY A 286 6.92 11.52 -4.96
C GLY A 286 6.59 10.20 -4.25
N PHE A 287 7.54 9.25 -4.23
CA PHE A 287 7.35 7.90 -3.70
C PHE A 287 6.05 7.25 -4.21
N ASP A 288 5.13 6.89 -3.31
CA ASP A 288 3.86 6.21 -3.59
C ASP A 288 2.63 7.16 -3.56
N MET A 289 2.86 8.48 -3.63
CA MET A 289 1.77 9.46 -3.73
C MET A 289 0.99 9.28 -5.04
N THR A 290 -0.33 9.51 -4.97
CA THR A 290 -1.13 9.75 -6.18
C THR A 290 -0.76 11.09 -6.80
N SER A 291 -1.01 11.27 -8.09
CA SER A 291 -0.72 12.53 -8.78
C SER A 291 -1.56 13.70 -8.22
N GLU A 292 -2.79 13.42 -7.79
CA GLU A 292 -3.67 14.38 -7.13
C GLU A 292 -3.06 14.89 -5.81
N ALA A 293 -2.59 13.97 -4.97
CA ALA A 293 -1.95 14.31 -3.70
C ALA A 293 -0.62 15.05 -3.92
N ALA A 294 0.18 14.59 -4.89
CA ALA A 294 1.44 15.23 -5.26
C ALA A 294 1.25 16.67 -5.73
N LEU A 295 0.25 16.93 -6.58
CA LEU A 295 -0.04 18.27 -7.10
C LEU A 295 -0.60 19.18 -6.00
N ALA A 296 -1.49 18.66 -5.15
CA ALA A 296 -2.02 19.40 -4.00
C ALA A 296 -0.91 19.76 -2.99
N LYS A 297 -0.02 18.81 -2.70
CA LYS A 297 1.15 19.02 -1.83
C LYS A 297 2.13 20.03 -2.40
N LEU A 298 2.41 19.94 -3.71
CA LEU A 298 3.28 20.88 -4.40
C LEU A 298 2.73 22.31 -4.32
N SER A 299 1.44 22.48 -4.65
CA SER A 299 0.74 23.77 -4.53
C SER A 299 0.78 24.31 -3.09
N PHE A 300 0.49 23.44 -2.10
CA PHE A 300 0.51 23.81 -0.69
C PHE A 300 1.90 24.26 -0.23
N VAL A 301 2.94 23.47 -0.50
CA VAL A 301 4.31 23.75 -0.05
C VAL A 301 4.89 24.98 -0.73
N LEU A 302 4.62 25.20 -2.03
CA LEU A 302 5.05 26.40 -2.74
C LEU A 302 4.30 27.66 -2.25
N GLY A 303 3.04 27.53 -1.83
CA GLY A 303 2.23 28.62 -1.28
C GLY A 303 2.65 29.10 0.12
N GLN A 304 3.52 28.36 0.84
CA GLN A 304 3.97 28.74 2.18
C GLN A 304 4.99 29.89 2.13
N PRO A 305 4.83 30.95 2.94
CA PRO A 305 5.77 32.08 2.98
C PRO A 305 7.06 31.72 3.72
N GLY A 306 8.14 32.43 3.40
CA GLY A 306 9.39 32.39 4.18
C GLY A 306 10.25 31.13 4.05
N LEU A 307 9.88 30.17 3.19
CA LEU A 307 10.67 28.95 2.97
C LEU A 307 11.65 29.10 1.81
N SER A 308 12.89 28.64 2.04
CA SER A 308 13.88 28.45 1.00
C SER A 308 13.48 27.32 0.04
N LEU A 309 14.07 27.29 -1.16
CA LEU A 309 13.80 26.24 -2.15
C LEU A 309 14.18 24.84 -1.60
N ASP A 310 15.27 24.75 -0.84
CA ASP A 310 15.69 23.50 -0.22
C ASP A 310 14.75 23.05 0.91
N ASP A 311 14.24 23.97 1.72
CA ASP A 311 13.27 23.62 2.76
C ASP A 311 11.93 23.18 2.17
N ARG A 312 11.52 23.77 1.04
CA ARG A 312 10.36 23.30 0.27
C ARG A 312 10.58 21.86 -0.22
N LYS A 313 11.74 21.55 -0.81
CA LYS A 313 12.10 20.18 -1.22
C LYS A 313 12.08 19.20 -0.06
N LYS A 314 12.61 19.58 1.11
CA LYS A 314 12.56 18.76 2.34
C LYS A 314 11.13 18.50 2.81
N LEU A 315 10.23 19.48 2.72
CA LEU A 315 8.82 19.29 3.05
C LEU A 315 8.11 18.37 2.05
N LEU A 316 8.41 18.51 0.75
CA LEU A 316 7.86 17.63 -0.28
C LEU A 316 8.26 16.16 -0.07
N ALA A 317 9.47 15.92 0.45
CA ALA A 317 9.97 14.58 0.76
C ALA A 317 9.47 13.99 2.10
N LYS A 318 8.63 14.69 2.88
CA LYS A 318 8.07 14.20 4.16
C LYS A 318 6.60 13.85 4.05
N ASP A 319 6.14 12.83 4.76
CA ASP A 319 4.69 12.57 4.91
C ASP A 319 4.05 13.66 5.79
N LEU A 320 3.23 14.53 5.19
CA LEU A 320 2.64 15.68 5.91
C LEU A 320 1.23 15.40 6.42
N ARG A 321 0.48 14.56 5.71
CA ARG A 321 -0.96 14.31 5.92
C ARG A 321 -1.33 12.83 5.85
N GLY A 322 -0.38 11.94 5.58
CA GLY A 322 -0.61 10.51 5.38
C GLY A 322 -0.68 10.12 3.91
N GLU A 323 -0.35 11.04 3.00
CA GLU A 323 -0.41 10.87 1.56
C GLU A 323 0.73 10.00 1.00
N MET A 324 1.79 9.80 1.79
CA MET A 324 3.06 9.24 1.31
C MET A 324 3.68 8.26 2.31
N THR A 325 4.34 7.23 1.79
CA THR A 325 5.10 6.22 2.54
C THR A 325 6.58 6.31 2.14
N PRO A 326 7.42 7.06 2.90
CA PRO A 326 8.83 7.21 2.55
C PRO A 326 9.65 5.92 2.78
N PRO A 327 10.73 5.69 2.02
CA PRO A 327 11.64 4.57 2.24
C PRO A 327 12.34 4.76 3.59
N GLY A 328 12.17 3.77 4.48
CA GLY A 328 12.66 3.82 5.87
C GLY A 328 11.59 3.51 6.91
N THR A 329 10.29 3.67 6.61
CA THR A 329 9.22 3.08 7.44
C THR A 329 9.06 1.57 7.23
N LEU A 330 9.83 0.99 6.31
CA LEU A 330 9.94 -0.43 5.99
C LEU A 330 11.31 -1.04 6.37
N GLU A 331 12.07 -0.40 7.29
CA GLU A 331 13.19 -1.07 7.99
C GLU A 331 12.72 -1.88 9.20
N HIS A 332 11.42 -2.17 9.31
CA HIS A 332 11.05 -3.49 9.78
C HIS A 332 11.19 -4.44 8.60
N ARG A 333 12.32 -5.18 8.57
CA ARG A 333 12.30 -6.57 8.12
C ARG A 333 10.94 -7.12 8.57
N PRO A 334 10.09 -7.67 7.69
CA PRO A 334 8.80 -8.20 8.11
C PRO A 334 9.07 -9.42 8.99
N SER A 335 9.33 -9.16 10.26
CA SER A 335 9.09 -10.08 11.34
C SER A 335 7.60 -10.41 11.26
N LEU A 336 7.27 -11.68 11.10
CA LEU A 336 5.89 -12.16 11.21
C LEU A 336 5.31 -11.86 12.60
N ARG A 337 6.16 -11.59 13.61
CA ARG A 337 5.74 -10.96 14.86
C ARG A 337 5.57 -9.45 14.67
N GLY A 338 4.31 -9.02 14.65
CA GLY A 338 3.91 -7.63 14.85
C GLY A 338 3.69 -6.80 13.57
N SER A 339 3.79 -7.38 12.38
CA SER A 339 3.36 -6.70 11.14
C SER A 339 1.87 -6.95 10.89
N ALA A 340 1.12 -5.92 10.48
CA ALA A 340 -0.29 -6.06 10.10
C ALA A 340 -0.51 -7.13 9.02
N LEU A 341 0.48 -7.39 8.15
CA LEU A 341 0.47 -8.48 7.18
C LEU A 341 0.66 -9.85 7.87
N GLY A 342 1.62 -9.99 8.79
CA GLY A 342 1.82 -11.22 9.58
C GLY A 342 0.61 -11.55 10.47
N CYS A 343 0.03 -10.55 11.13
CA CYS A 343 -1.20 -10.70 11.92
C CYS A 343 -2.43 -10.96 11.04
N ARG A 344 -2.50 -10.40 9.82
CA ARG A 344 -3.60 -10.66 8.87
C ARG A 344 -3.49 -12.01 8.20
N VAL A 345 -2.29 -12.47 7.86
CA VAL A 345 -2.06 -13.83 7.37
C VAL A 345 -2.34 -14.80 8.52
N ALA A 346 -1.82 -14.57 9.72
CA ALA A 346 -2.17 -15.37 10.89
C ALA A 346 -3.69 -15.35 11.21
N TRP A 347 -4.38 -14.22 11.06
CA TRP A 347 -5.82 -14.10 11.24
C TRP A 347 -6.59 -14.84 10.13
N LEU A 348 -6.21 -14.66 8.85
CA LEU A 348 -6.79 -15.38 7.71
C LEU A 348 -6.64 -16.90 7.90
N LEU A 349 -5.47 -17.32 8.38
CA LEU A 349 -5.16 -18.72 8.70
C LEU A 349 -5.82 -19.17 10.01
N SER A 350 -6.26 -18.27 10.90
CA SER A 350 -6.97 -18.58 12.16
C SER A 350 -8.49 -18.43 12.05
N LEU A 351 -9.03 -18.04 10.90
CA LEU A 351 -10.46 -18.07 10.63
C LEU A 351 -10.92 -19.54 10.53
N GLY A 352 -11.40 -20.05 11.66
CA GLY A 352 -12.14 -21.30 11.69
C GLY A 352 -13.49 -21.17 10.97
N SER A 353 -13.89 -22.26 10.33
CA SER A 353 -15.25 -22.64 9.88
C SER A 353 -15.76 -22.16 8.52
N SER A 354 -14.93 -22.14 7.47
CA SER A 354 -15.47 -22.34 6.10
C SER A 354 -14.54 -23.24 5.27
N GLN A 355 -15.12 -24.15 4.49
CA GLN A 355 -14.39 -25.09 3.63
C GLN A 355 -13.48 -24.37 2.62
N GLU A 356 -13.86 -23.15 2.21
CA GLU A 356 -13.08 -22.30 1.32
C GLU A 356 -11.85 -21.71 2.01
N ALA A 357 -11.94 -21.34 3.29
CA ALA A 357 -10.80 -20.85 4.06
C ALA A 357 -9.76 -21.95 4.34
N ASP A 358 -10.22 -23.19 4.58
CA ASP A 358 -9.35 -24.35 4.74
C ASP A 358 -8.63 -24.67 3.41
N ALA A 359 -9.34 -24.63 2.27
CA ALA A 359 -8.73 -24.84 0.96
C ALA A 359 -7.69 -23.75 0.61
N VAL A 360 -7.95 -22.49 0.96
CA VAL A 360 -6.99 -21.38 0.77
C VAL A 360 -5.79 -21.52 1.71
N ARG A 361 -6.01 -21.94 2.96
CA ARG A 361 -4.95 -22.23 3.93
C ARG A 361 -4.03 -23.34 3.37
N ASP A 362 -4.62 -24.46 2.97
CA ASP A 362 -3.87 -25.61 2.45
C ASP A 362 -3.09 -25.28 1.17
N ALA A 363 -3.64 -24.42 0.32
CA ALA A 363 -2.95 -23.97 -0.89
C ALA A 363 -1.77 -23.01 -0.62
N LEU A 364 -1.84 -22.16 0.40
CA LEU A 364 -0.86 -21.10 0.64
C LEU A 364 0.25 -21.49 1.63
N MET A 365 -0.05 -22.35 2.60
CA MET A 365 0.86 -22.71 3.69
C MET A 365 2.19 -23.34 3.22
N PRO A 366 2.20 -24.28 2.25
CA PRO A 366 3.46 -24.84 1.74
C PRO A 366 4.36 -23.77 1.11
N SER A 367 3.78 -22.86 0.32
CA SER A 367 4.51 -21.75 -0.31
C SER A 367 5.10 -20.77 0.71
N LEU A 368 4.34 -20.45 1.77
CA LEU A 368 4.79 -19.60 2.88
C LEU A 368 5.94 -20.25 3.66
N ALA A 369 5.83 -21.55 3.95
CA ALA A 369 6.87 -22.30 4.63
C ALA A 369 8.16 -22.39 3.79
N CYS A 370 8.04 -22.60 2.47
CA CYS A 370 9.16 -22.55 1.53
C CYS A 370 9.83 -21.18 1.51
N ALA A 371 9.06 -20.09 1.47
CA ALA A 371 9.61 -18.74 1.50
C ALA A 371 10.34 -18.42 2.83
N ALA A 372 9.76 -18.79 3.97
CA ALA A 372 10.38 -18.63 5.28
C ALA A 372 11.69 -19.44 5.39
N ALA A 373 11.68 -20.69 4.91
CA ALA A 373 12.84 -21.57 4.90
C ALA A 373 13.95 -21.06 3.95
N TYR A 374 13.58 -20.52 2.80
CA TYR A 374 14.50 -19.88 1.86
C TYR A 374 15.17 -18.64 2.45
N ALA A 375 14.46 -17.87 3.27
CA ALA A 375 14.98 -16.69 3.97
C ALA A 375 15.80 -17.04 5.23
N GLY A 376 15.75 -18.29 5.69
CA GLY A 376 16.38 -18.72 6.94
C GLY A 376 15.62 -18.27 8.20
N ASP A 377 14.35 -17.91 8.07
CA ASP A 377 13.53 -17.38 9.15
C ASP A 377 12.97 -18.51 10.02
N LEU A 378 13.73 -18.85 11.07
CA LEU A 378 13.42 -19.94 11.97
C LEU A 378 12.20 -19.64 12.85
N GLU A 379 11.99 -18.37 13.21
CA GLU A 379 10.83 -17.94 14.02
C GLU A 379 9.54 -18.01 13.20
N ALA A 380 9.58 -17.58 11.94
CA ALA A 380 8.46 -17.71 11.00
C ALA A 380 7.98 -19.16 10.87
N LEU A 381 8.92 -20.09 10.69
CA LEU A 381 8.63 -21.51 10.59
C LEU A 381 8.04 -22.09 11.86
N GLN A 382 8.46 -21.62 13.04
CA GLN A 382 7.87 -22.04 14.31
C GLN A 382 6.41 -21.58 14.41
N VAL A 383 6.11 -20.33 14.03
CA VAL A 383 4.74 -19.81 14.02
C VAL A 383 3.85 -20.57 13.04
N LEU A 384 4.34 -20.90 11.85
CA LEU A 384 3.58 -21.71 10.89
C LEU A 384 3.24 -23.09 11.45
N VAL A 385 4.14 -23.71 12.20
CA VAL A 385 3.86 -24.98 12.89
C VAL A 385 2.82 -24.80 14.00
N GLU A 386 2.89 -23.72 14.78
CA GLU A 386 1.89 -23.42 15.81
C GLU A 386 0.48 -23.22 15.21
N LEU A 387 0.41 -22.74 13.96
CA LEU A 387 -0.82 -22.63 13.17
C LEU A 387 -1.26 -23.95 12.52
N GLY A 388 -0.61 -25.07 12.84
CA GLY A 388 -0.96 -26.40 12.33
C GLY A 388 -0.42 -26.72 10.93
N SER A 389 0.54 -25.95 10.40
CA SER A 389 1.17 -26.25 9.11
C SER A 389 1.92 -27.58 9.16
N ASP A 390 1.62 -28.46 8.20
CA ASP A 390 2.50 -29.59 7.88
C ASP A 390 3.67 -29.08 7.01
N LEU A 391 4.89 -29.15 7.56
CA LEU A 391 6.12 -28.72 6.89
C LEU A 391 6.64 -29.76 5.88
N GLY A 392 5.97 -30.91 5.74
CA GLY A 392 6.25 -31.91 4.72
C GLY A 392 5.53 -31.67 3.39
N LEU A 393 4.61 -30.69 3.32
CA LEU A 393 3.85 -30.40 2.11
C LEU A 393 4.69 -29.65 1.07
N GLU A 394 4.37 -29.91 -0.19
CA GLU A 394 5.01 -29.32 -1.36
C GLU A 394 4.29 -28.04 -1.81
N ASP A 395 5.05 -27.05 -2.25
CA ASP A 395 4.52 -25.86 -2.93
C ASP A 395 4.16 -26.17 -4.40
N PHE A 396 3.71 -25.14 -5.13
CA PHE A 396 3.30 -25.28 -6.54
C PHE A 396 4.42 -25.68 -7.51
N ASN A 397 5.68 -25.77 -7.05
CA ASN A 397 6.81 -26.26 -7.84
C ASN A 397 7.32 -27.61 -7.31
N GLY A 398 6.52 -28.32 -6.50
CA GLY A 398 6.91 -29.59 -5.87
C GLY A 398 7.94 -29.42 -4.74
N GLN A 399 8.21 -28.20 -4.26
CA GLN A 399 9.26 -27.98 -3.28
C GLN A 399 8.73 -28.07 -1.86
N THR A 400 9.42 -28.81 -1.02
CA THR A 400 9.25 -28.73 0.45
C THR A 400 10.13 -27.60 1.03
N PRO A 401 9.82 -27.09 2.23
CA PRO A 401 10.68 -26.14 2.94
C PRO A 401 12.13 -26.61 3.09
N LEU A 402 12.36 -27.93 3.11
CA LEU A 402 13.69 -28.52 3.17
C LEU A 402 14.48 -28.26 1.89
N HIS A 403 13.85 -28.32 0.72
CA HIS A 403 14.47 -27.94 -0.57
C HIS A 403 14.97 -26.49 -0.53
N ALA A 404 14.14 -25.57 -0.06
CA ALA A 404 14.44 -24.16 0.04
C ALA A 404 15.59 -23.86 1.02
N ALA A 405 15.52 -24.44 2.23
CA ALA A 405 16.55 -24.28 3.26
C ALA A 405 17.89 -24.90 2.84
N ALA A 406 17.86 -26.06 2.19
CA ALA A 406 19.05 -26.77 1.72
C ALA A 406 19.73 -26.00 0.58
N ARG A 407 18.95 -25.51 -0.40
CA ARG A 407 19.42 -24.64 -1.51
C ARG A 407 20.15 -23.40 -1.00
N ARG A 408 19.66 -22.78 0.07
CA ARG A 408 20.26 -21.59 0.69
C ARG A 408 21.19 -21.93 1.86
N GLY A 409 21.43 -23.20 2.16
CA GLY A 409 22.35 -23.64 3.22
C GLY A 409 22.04 -23.12 4.63
N HIS A 410 20.76 -22.92 4.96
CA HIS A 410 20.34 -22.44 6.28
C HIS A 410 20.31 -23.59 7.29
N ALA A 411 21.48 -23.90 7.88
CA ALA A 411 21.67 -25.06 8.75
C ALA A 411 20.70 -25.13 9.94
N GLY A 412 20.37 -24.00 10.57
CA GLY A 412 19.42 -23.95 11.68
C GLY A 412 18.00 -24.34 11.27
N VAL A 413 17.56 -23.90 10.08
CA VAL A 413 16.26 -24.26 9.52
C VAL A 413 16.24 -25.72 9.10
N VAL A 414 17.30 -26.22 8.45
CA VAL A 414 17.43 -27.64 8.10
C VAL A 414 17.33 -28.52 9.35
N ALA A 415 18.01 -28.17 10.44
CA ALA A 415 17.93 -28.92 11.70
C ALA A 415 16.50 -28.93 12.28
N LEU A 416 15.80 -27.79 12.24
CA LEU A 416 14.40 -27.72 12.65
C LEU A 416 13.52 -28.64 11.80
N LEU A 417 13.62 -28.58 10.48
CA LEU A 417 12.80 -29.39 9.57
C LEU A 417 13.04 -30.90 9.75
N LEU A 418 14.30 -31.30 9.89
CA LEU A 418 14.66 -32.70 10.18
C LEU A 418 14.13 -33.17 11.53
N SER A 419 14.16 -32.30 12.56
CA SER A 419 13.57 -32.63 13.87
C SER A 419 12.05 -32.83 13.83
N ARG A 420 11.40 -32.37 12.75
CA ARG A 420 9.97 -32.53 12.49
C ARG A 420 9.65 -33.66 11.52
N GLY A 421 10.65 -34.44 11.10
CA GLY A 421 10.45 -35.62 10.26
C GLY A 421 10.13 -35.32 8.80
N VAL A 422 10.47 -34.13 8.29
CA VAL A 422 10.35 -33.82 6.86
C VAL A 422 11.22 -34.79 6.06
N ASP A 423 10.63 -35.40 5.03
CA ASP A 423 11.33 -36.34 4.16
C ASP A 423 12.46 -35.64 3.39
N VAL A 424 13.62 -36.29 3.41
CA VAL A 424 14.88 -35.79 2.85
C VAL A 424 15.07 -36.25 1.41
N ASP A 425 14.29 -37.23 0.96
CA ASP A 425 14.37 -37.84 -0.36
C ASP A 425 13.25 -37.37 -1.31
N THR A 426 12.34 -36.50 -0.83
CA THR A 426 11.32 -35.83 -1.67
C THR A 426 11.97 -35.15 -2.87
N ARG A 427 11.30 -35.18 -4.02
CA ARG A 427 11.81 -34.61 -5.27
C ARG A 427 10.89 -33.47 -5.72
N ASP A 428 11.49 -32.34 -6.09
CA ASP A 428 10.74 -31.27 -6.74
C ASP A 428 10.33 -31.62 -8.18
N GLU A 429 9.58 -30.74 -8.85
CA GLU A 429 9.11 -30.97 -10.22
C GLU A 429 10.26 -31.20 -11.24
N ASP A 430 11.45 -30.68 -10.96
CA ASP A 430 12.66 -30.90 -11.76
C ASP A 430 13.39 -32.20 -11.38
N GLY A 431 12.90 -32.93 -10.37
CA GLY A 431 13.46 -34.19 -9.88
C GLY A 431 14.62 -34.03 -8.91
N PHE A 432 14.89 -32.83 -8.41
CA PHE A 432 15.97 -32.57 -7.46
C PHE A 432 15.50 -32.83 -6.03
N SER A 433 16.31 -33.58 -5.28
CA SER A 433 16.16 -33.68 -3.83
C SER A 433 16.75 -32.45 -3.12
N PRO A 434 16.41 -32.20 -1.84
CA PRO A 434 17.04 -31.16 -1.06
C PRO A 434 18.58 -31.25 -1.05
N LEU A 435 19.13 -32.46 -1.06
CA LEU A 435 20.58 -32.68 -1.14
C LEU A 435 21.15 -32.19 -2.48
N LEU A 436 20.52 -32.55 -3.60
CA LEU A 436 20.96 -32.09 -4.93
C LEU A 436 20.89 -30.56 -5.05
N LEU A 437 19.84 -29.94 -4.50
CA LEU A 437 19.73 -28.49 -4.44
C LEU A 437 20.74 -27.83 -3.50
N ALA A 438 21.16 -28.49 -2.41
CA ALA A 438 22.22 -27.98 -1.54
C ALA A 438 23.59 -27.95 -2.24
N VAL A 439 23.88 -28.97 -3.05
CA VAL A 439 25.11 -29.03 -3.85
C VAL A 439 25.08 -27.95 -4.93
N LYS A 440 23.99 -27.88 -5.70
CA LYS A 440 23.78 -26.83 -6.72
C LYS A 440 23.85 -25.42 -6.09
N GLY A 441 23.18 -25.25 -4.94
CA GLY A 441 23.06 -24.04 -4.12
C GLY A 441 24.38 -23.35 -3.77
N ARG A 442 25.45 -24.13 -3.63
CA ARG A 442 26.78 -23.65 -3.22
C ARG A 442 27.60 -23.08 -4.36
N SER A 443 27.32 -23.48 -5.60
CA SER A 443 27.97 -22.95 -6.81
C SER A 443 27.77 -21.43 -6.96
N TRP A 444 26.61 -20.89 -6.56
CA TRP A 444 26.34 -19.45 -6.61
C TRP A 444 27.10 -18.63 -5.55
N ARG A 445 27.72 -19.26 -4.54
CA ARG A 445 28.45 -18.57 -3.47
C ARG A 445 29.93 -18.33 -3.77
N THR A 446 30.54 -19.12 -4.64
CA THR A 446 31.96 -18.96 -5.01
C THR A 446 32.21 -17.79 -5.97
N GLN A 447 31.16 -17.18 -6.54
CA GLN A 447 31.25 -15.96 -7.37
C GLN A 447 30.91 -14.64 -6.65
N GLY A 448 30.70 -14.65 -5.33
CA GLY A 448 30.64 -13.40 -4.56
C GLY A 448 29.84 -13.51 -3.26
N GLN A 449 30.52 -13.14 -2.17
CA GLN A 449 30.04 -12.97 -0.78
C GLN A 449 30.15 -14.21 0.12
N SER A 450 31.16 -14.13 0.99
CA SER A 450 31.47 -15.03 2.11
C SER A 450 30.44 -14.92 3.23
N CYS A 451 29.87 -16.06 3.63
CA CYS A 451 29.28 -16.28 4.94
C CYS A 451 29.62 -17.73 5.37
N ALA A 452 30.43 -17.86 6.43
CA ALA A 452 30.90 -19.13 6.95
C ALA A 452 29.79 -19.95 7.62
N GLY A 453 29.87 -21.29 7.49
CA GLY A 453 29.27 -22.21 8.46
C GLY A 453 28.33 -23.28 7.91
N TRP A 454 28.85 -24.27 7.19
CA TRP A 454 28.23 -25.60 7.16
C TRP A 454 29.29 -26.69 6.96
N HIS A 455 29.49 -27.49 8.01
CA HIS A 455 30.26 -28.73 7.96
C HIS A 455 29.30 -29.93 8.00
N PRO A 456 29.29 -30.79 6.97
CA PRO A 456 28.42 -31.96 6.86
C PRO A 456 28.60 -33.00 7.98
N GLY A 457 29.75 -33.02 8.66
CA GLY A 457 30.03 -33.96 9.75
C GLY A 457 29.20 -33.78 11.02
N ARG A 458 28.42 -32.69 11.17
CA ARG A 458 27.61 -32.45 12.39
C ARG A 458 26.18 -33.00 12.34
N THR A 459 25.63 -33.33 11.17
CA THR A 459 24.28 -33.91 11.05
C THR A 459 24.27 -35.43 11.19
N ALA A 460 25.35 -36.12 10.84
CA ALA A 460 25.47 -37.58 11.02
C ALA A 460 25.34 -38.05 12.48
N LYS A 461 25.63 -37.17 13.46
CA LYS A 461 25.45 -37.46 14.90
C LYS A 461 24.07 -37.10 15.45
N ALA A 462 23.27 -36.30 14.75
CA ALA A 462 21.94 -35.88 15.24
C ALA A 462 20.83 -36.89 14.88
N CYS A 463 21.04 -37.76 13.89
CA CYS A 463 20.10 -38.83 13.51
C CYS A 463 20.15 -40.08 14.43
N GLY A 464 20.78 -39.96 15.60
CA GLY A 464 20.83 -41.02 16.60
C GLY A 464 19.57 -41.02 17.46
N HIS A 465 18.42 -41.39 16.90
CA HIS A 465 17.31 -42.11 17.55
C HIS A 465 16.03 -41.98 16.69
N GLY A 466 15.89 -42.89 15.73
CA GLY A 466 14.66 -43.06 14.94
C GLY A 466 14.94 -43.51 13.51
N GLY A 467 14.96 -44.82 13.27
CA GLY A 467 14.81 -45.42 11.93
C GLY A 467 15.94 -45.16 10.92
N ARG A 468 17.05 -45.90 11.01
CA ARG A 468 17.97 -46.11 9.87
C ARG A 468 17.30 -47.01 8.82
N ARG A 469 16.38 -46.47 8.03
CA ARG A 469 15.89 -47.11 6.79
C ARG A 469 15.97 -46.12 5.64
N GLY A 470 16.88 -46.39 4.70
CA GLY A 470 16.83 -45.92 3.32
C GLY A 470 16.99 -44.42 3.09
N LEU A 471 18.17 -43.86 3.36
CA LEU A 471 18.57 -42.59 2.74
C LEU A 471 19.14 -42.91 1.34
N THR A 472 18.49 -42.45 0.28
CA THR A 472 18.96 -42.66 -1.10
C THR A 472 20.01 -41.61 -1.51
N TRP A 473 21.17 -41.64 -0.84
CA TRP A 473 22.28 -40.71 -1.06
C TRP A 473 22.82 -40.65 -2.51
N GLY A 474 22.46 -41.61 -3.37
CA GLY A 474 23.02 -41.79 -4.72
C GLY A 474 22.01 -41.79 -5.87
N SER A 475 20.73 -41.50 -5.65
CA SER A 475 19.75 -41.53 -6.74
C SER A 475 19.80 -40.24 -7.58
N PRO A 476 20.07 -40.32 -8.90
CA PRO A 476 20.16 -39.14 -9.76
C PRO A 476 18.81 -38.42 -9.92
N GLY A 477 18.86 -37.14 -10.27
CA GLY A 477 17.70 -36.36 -10.70
C GLY A 477 17.06 -36.91 -11.97
N TYR A 478 15.90 -36.39 -12.39
CA TYR A 478 15.26 -36.85 -13.64
C TYR A 478 16.13 -36.62 -14.89
N ASP A 479 17.06 -35.66 -14.82
CA ASP A 479 18.08 -35.39 -15.83
C ASP A 479 19.27 -36.38 -15.81
N GLY A 480 19.26 -37.35 -14.90
CA GLY A 480 20.35 -38.31 -14.72
C GLY A 480 21.56 -37.75 -13.95
N SER A 481 21.47 -36.54 -13.41
CA SER A 481 22.56 -35.89 -12.67
C SER A 481 22.62 -36.39 -11.23
N SER A 482 23.73 -36.99 -10.82
CA SER A 482 24.01 -37.33 -9.42
C SER A 482 24.58 -36.13 -8.66
N ALA A 483 24.52 -36.16 -7.32
CA ALA A 483 25.13 -35.13 -6.49
C ALA A 483 26.63 -34.98 -6.79
N LEU A 484 27.31 -36.09 -7.09
CA LEU A 484 28.73 -36.13 -7.47
C LEU A 484 28.95 -35.38 -8.80
N ARG A 485 28.17 -35.68 -9.83
CA ARG A 485 28.27 -35.03 -11.14
C ARG A 485 27.97 -33.53 -11.07
N ILE A 486 26.97 -33.13 -10.28
CA ILE A 486 26.68 -31.70 -10.03
C ILE A 486 27.85 -31.03 -9.30
N ALA A 487 28.49 -31.72 -8.34
CA ALA A 487 29.67 -31.19 -7.64
C ALA A 487 30.90 -31.08 -8.57
N GLU A 488 31.09 -32.04 -9.49
CA GLU A 488 32.13 -32.02 -10.54
C GLU A 488 31.92 -30.83 -11.49
N ASP A 489 30.69 -30.67 -12.00
CA ASP A 489 30.32 -29.60 -12.93
C ASP A 489 30.42 -28.20 -12.29
N THR A 490 30.30 -28.12 -10.96
CA THR A 490 30.38 -26.85 -10.22
C THR A 490 31.78 -26.53 -9.69
N GLY A 491 32.72 -27.47 -9.76
CA GLY A 491 34.13 -27.27 -9.40
C GLY A 491 34.43 -27.13 -7.90
N ASP A 492 33.49 -27.50 -7.02
CA ASP A 492 33.64 -27.38 -5.56
C ASP A 492 34.38 -28.61 -4.98
N GLN A 493 35.72 -28.50 -4.87
CA GLN A 493 36.61 -29.58 -4.43
C GLN A 493 36.34 -30.05 -2.99
N GLU A 494 35.83 -29.17 -2.10
CA GLU A 494 35.49 -29.56 -0.73
C GLU A 494 34.21 -30.41 -0.67
N VAL A 495 33.21 -30.04 -1.47
CA VAL A 495 31.97 -30.82 -1.59
C VAL A 495 32.22 -32.15 -2.29
N LEU A 496 33.10 -32.18 -3.31
CA LEU A 496 33.54 -33.41 -3.97
C LEU A 496 34.20 -34.40 -3.01
N ALA A 497 35.21 -33.94 -2.26
CA ALA A 497 35.92 -34.79 -1.30
C ALA A 497 34.99 -35.36 -0.23
N LEU A 498 34.01 -34.56 0.21
CA LEU A 498 32.99 -35.00 1.14
C LEU A 498 32.07 -36.06 0.53
N LEU A 499 31.49 -35.80 -0.65
CA LEU A 499 30.53 -36.72 -1.28
C LEU A 499 31.21 -38.07 -1.56
N GLN A 500 32.47 -38.06 -1.99
CA GLN A 500 33.30 -39.27 -2.15
C GLN A 500 33.52 -40.02 -0.82
N SER A 501 33.72 -39.30 0.29
CA SER A 501 33.86 -39.93 1.62
C SER A 501 32.57 -40.61 2.10
N LEU A 502 31.40 -40.06 1.74
CA LEU A 502 30.08 -40.58 2.13
C LEU A 502 29.65 -41.77 1.27
N GLU A 503 29.98 -41.81 -0.02
CA GLU A 503 29.78 -43.00 -0.86
C GLU A 503 30.60 -44.20 -0.36
N GLY A 504 31.83 -43.95 0.14
CA GLY A 504 32.67 -44.97 0.75
C GLY A 504 32.06 -45.60 2.01
N GLU A 505 31.32 -44.83 2.83
CA GLU A 505 30.64 -45.34 4.03
C GLU A 505 29.33 -46.08 3.72
N ALA A 506 28.60 -45.68 2.66
CA ALA A 506 27.38 -46.33 2.23
C ALA A 506 27.62 -47.72 1.58
N GLY A 507 28.74 -47.87 0.85
CA GLY A 507 29.13 -49.15 0.22
C GLY A 507 29.54 -50.24 1.21
N VAL A 508 30.02 -49.89 2.40
CA VAL A 508 30.41 -50.86 3.45
C VAL A 508 29.18 -51.50 4.10
N GLN A 509 28.02 -50.84 4.11
CA GLN A 509 26.77 -51.39 4.66
C GLN A 509 26.06 -52.35 3.70
N THR A 510 26.38 -52.34 2.41
CA THR A 510 25.75 -53.25 1.41
C THR A 510 26.46 -54.60 1.29
N GLN A 511 27.68 -54.74 1.80
CA GLN A 511 28.45 -56.00 1.78
C GLN A 511 28.38 -56.81 3.09
N ALA A 512 27.66 -56.32 4.10
CA ALA A 512 27.37 -57.06 5.34
C ALA A 512 25.87 -57.41 5.41
N GLN A 513 25.42 -58.27 4.50
CA GLN A 513 24.20 -59.05 4.63
C GLN A 513 24.53 -60.54 4.52
#